data_AF-A0A7C5H9R9-F1
#
_entry.id   AF-A0A7C5H9R9-F1
#
_cell.length_a   1.000
_cell.length_b   1.000
_cell.length_c   1.000
_cell.angle_alpha   90.00
_cell.angle_beta   90.00
_cell.angle_gamma   90.00
#
_symmetry.space_group_name_H-M   'P 1'
#
loop_
_entity.id
_entity.type
_entity.pdbx_description
1 polymer ?
#
loop_
_entity_poly.entity_id
_entity_poly.type
_entity_poly.pdbx_seq_one_letter_code
_entity_poly.pdbx_strand_id
1 'polypeptide(L)'
;ASKFPVKDEEIKAWYEAHKGQFQQEPTRSAEFVFFPLTPSSQDSLRAKKEIDGLVSEFASASDEAEFVKIQSDIPDAVNVTRTRADFSPVAGDKIFNSPNLAPGKIVGPVADRGYYRLLKIKSISTGEPMASASHILISVNPADKASVESAHALARKILDELKKGTSFTSLAAKYSQDPGSARNGGDVGWFTKERMVPQFSNAVFSGKPGQVVGPVQTQFGLHIIKIDGFDNRQIVCSEVARQLKPSSLTSESIKRKAMMFRQNAKSNGFDETAKLQKLELMPTGNFTRQSLVSQLGMDEQVASFAFGSNDGAISDVINNENGFVVMKLLSKNDSGYRPLDDELKAMIKAELVRQKQGAALKTRLAGLSKSSGGSLDAIVKSHPELHKITSNLIAWRNGSIEGYGADRRLVEAMAGMKLNKLSVPVQTSNGYALVKLDGRQLPYGMDIEAEKKRVLPQLLKVKQDQLFKTYFEAARRTAKIEDNR
;
A
#
# COMPACT_ATOMS: atom_id res chain seq x y z
N ALA A 1 -9.57 33.24 2.39
CA ALA A 1 -8.84 33.15 1.11
C ALA A 1 -7.34 33.14 1.38
N SER A 2 -6.54 32.39 0.61
CA SER A 2 -5.06 32.41 0.75
C SER A 2 -4.53 33.83 0.56
N LYS A 3 -3.58 34.27 1.41
CA LYS A 3 -2.85 35.54 1.21
C LYS A 3 -1.98 35.54 -0.06
N PHE A 4 -1.77 34.37 -0.65
CA PHE A 4 -1.02 34.16 -1.89
C PHE A 4 -1.88 33.31 -2.83
N PRO A 5 -2.89 33.89 -3.49
CA PRO A 5 -3.70 33.17 -4.45
C PRO A 5 -2.82 32.76 -5.65
N VAL A 6 -3.09 31.58 -6.21
CA VAL A 6 -2.45 31.07 -7.42
C VAL A 6 -3.57 30.79 -8.41
N LYS A 7 -3.47 31.40 -9.60
CA LYS A 7 -4.43 31.20 -10.69
C LYS A 7 -4.06 29.97 -11.52
N ASP A 8 -5.02 29.39 -12.22
CA ASP A 8 -4.80 28.21 -13.06
C ASP A 8 -3.86 28.52 -14.23
N GLU A 9 -3.85 29.75 -14.77
CA GLU A 9 -2.91 30.17 -15.81
C GLU A 9 -1.46 30.14 -15.31
N GLU A 10 -1.22 30.46 -14.03
CA GLU A 10 0.11 30.41 -13.42
C GLU A 10 0.60 28.96 -13.28
N ILE A 11 -0.29 28.04 -12.94
CA ILE A 11 0.00 26.60 -12.86
C ILE A 11 0.38 26.07 -14.24
N LYS A 12 -0.40 26.40 -15.27
CA LYS A 12 -0.12 26.00 -16.67
C LYS A 12 1.22 26.55 -17.16
N ALA A 13 1.49 27.84 -16.92
CA ALA A 13 2.74 28.47 -17.32
C ALA A 13 3.95 27.82 -16.61
N TRP A 14 3.81 27.53 -15.31
CA TRP A 14 4.86 26.84 -14.55
C TRP A 14 5.10 25.43 -15.08
N TYR A 15 4.03 24.67 -15.34
CA TYR A 15 4.13 23.33 -15.91
C TYR A 15 4.87 23.34 -17.26
N GLU A 16 4.51 24.22 -18.19
CA GLU A 16 5.17 24.31 -19.49
C GLU A 16 6.65 24.72 -19.36
N ALA A 17 6.97 25.65 -18.45
CA ALA A 17 8.36 26.05 -18.18
C ALA A 17 9.21 24.91 -17.56
N HIS A 18 8.59 23.97 -16.85
CA HIS A 18 9.25 22.85 -16.17
C HIS A 18 8.93 21.49 -16.79
N LYS A 19 8.36 21.47 -18.01
CA LYS A 19 7.79 20.27 -18.64
C LYS A 19 8.77 19.10 -18.74
N GLY A 20 10.06 19.41 -18.93
CA GLY A 20 11.13 18.42 -18.95
C GLY A 20 11.28 17.61 -17.66
N GLN A 21 10.80 18.09 -16.51
CA GLN A 21 10.78 17.35 -15.25
C GLN A 21 9.67 16.30 -15.17
N PHE A 22 8.70 16.38 -16.08
CA PHE A 22 7.52 15.52 -16.12
C PHE A 22 7.56 14.54 -17.27
N GLN A 23 8.73 14.25 -17.83
CA GLN A 23 8.87 13.22 -18.86
C GLN A 23 8.44 11.86 -18.32
N GLN A 24 7.62 11.15 -19.10
CA GLN A 24 7.18 9.80 -18.79
C GLN A 24 6.91 9.03 -20.08
N GLU A 25 6.92 7.70 -19.97
CA GLU A 25 6.45 6.82 -21.03
C GLU A 25 4.97 7.08 -21.36
N PRO A 26 4.52 6.76 -22.59
CA PRO A 26 3.11 6.80 -22.93
C PRO A 26 2.27 6.00 -21.93
N THR A 27 1.14 6.59 -21.52
CA THR A 27 0.25 6.01 -20.52
C THR A 27 -1.15 5.81 -21.08
N ARG A 28 -1.86 4.83 -20.52
CA ARG A 28 -3.27 4.55 -20.76
C ARG A 28 -3.98 4.53 -19.43
N SER A 29 -5.26 4.89 -19.44
CA SER A 29 -6.17 4.57 -18.35
C SER A 29 -7.37 3.85 -18.92
N ALA A 30 -7.85 2.84 -18.20
CA ALA A 30 -8.98 2.03 -18.59
C ALA A 30 -9.81 1.67 -17.35
N GLU A 31 -10.99 1.15 -17.60
CA GLU A 31 -11.76 0.41 -16.63
C GLU A 31 -12.14 -0.95 -17.20
N PHE A 32 -12.35 -1.93 -16.33
CA PHE A 32 -12.65 -3.28 -16.75
C PHE A 32 -13.66 -3.95 -15.84
N VAL A 33 -14.30 -4.98 -16.41
CA VAL A 33 -15.08 -5.96 -15.66
C VAL A 33 -14.34 -7.29 -15.73
N PHE A 34 -14.14 -7.90 -14.56
CA PHE A 34 -13.51 -9.20 -14.43
C PHE A 34 -14.55 -10.30 -14.20
N PHE A 35 -14.43 -11.38 -14.97
CA PHE A 35 -15.25 -12.58 -14.87
C PHE A 35 -14.37 -13.70 -14.29
N PRO A 36 -14.38 -13.90 -12.96
CA PRO A 36 -13.46 -14.82 -12.30
C PRO A 36 -13.77 -16.27 -12.70
N LEU A 37 -12.71 -17.04 -13.00
CA LEU A 37 -12.81 -18.45 -13.31
C LEU A 37 -12.94 -19.26 -12.02
N THR A 38 -14.18 -19.40 -11.56
CA THR A 38 -14.51 -20.13 -10.33
C THR A 38 -15.09 -21.51 -10.66
N PRO A 39 -14.71 -22.58 -9.95
CA PRO A 39 -15.31 -23.90 -10.13
C PRO A 39 -16.83 -23.86 -9.94
N SER A 40 -17.55 -24.55 -10.81
CA SER A 40 -19.00 -24.68 -10.70
C SER A 40 -19.38 -25.70 -9.61
N SER A 41 -20.68 -25.76 -9.29
CA SER A 41 -21.22 -26.82 -8.42
C SER A 41 -21.01 -28.21 -9.01
N GLN A 42 -21.04 -28.35 -10.34
CA GLN A 42 -20.77 -29.61 -11.03
C GLN A 42 -19.29 -30.01 -10.94
N ASP A 43 -18.38 -29.04 -11.07
CA ASP A 43 -16.94 -29.28 -10.87
C ASP A 43 -16.67 -29.75 -9.44
N SER A 44 -17.32 -29.09 -8.48
CA SER A 44 -17.23 -29.44 -7.07
C SER A 44 -17.79 -30.85 -6.79
N LEU A 45 -18.90 -31.22 -7.40
CA LEU A 45 -19.47 -32.56 -7.26
C LEU A 45 -18.56 -33.64 -7.87
N ARG A 46 -17.93 -33.34 -9.01
CA ARG A 46 -16.99 -34.25 -9.67
C ARG A 46 -15.76 -34.50 -8.79
N ALA A 47 -15.11 -33.43 -8.32
CA ALA A 47 -13.95 -33.54 -7.42
C ALA A 47 -14.31 -34.29 -6.13
N LYS A 48 -15.52 -34.06 -5.59
CA LYS A 48 -16.02 -34.81 -4.43
C LYS A 48 -16.16 -36.30 -4.73
N LYS A 49 -16.75 -36.67 -5.88
CA LYS A 49 -16.94 -38.07 -6.28
C LYS A 49 -15.59 -38.78 -6.49
N GLU A 50 -14.62 -38.09 -7.09
CA GLU A 50 -13.27 -38.62 -7.28
C GLU A 50 -12.60 -38.93 -5.94
N ILE A 51 -12.63 -37.98 -5.00
CA ILE A 51 -12.00 -38.19 -3.69
C ILE A 51 -12.78 -39.18 -2.82
N ASP A 52 -14.12 -39.20 -2.89
CA ASP A 52 -14.97 -40.19 -2.20
C ASP A 52 -14.56 -41.63 -2.60
N GLY A 53 -14.22 -41.83 -3.88
CA GLY A 53 -13.77 -43.12 -4.40
C GLY A 53 -12.44 -43.61 -3.82
N LEU A 54 -11.59 -42.71 -3.34
CA LEU A 54 -10.26 -43.04 -2.82
C LEU A 54 -10.26 -43.48 -1.35
N VAL A 55 -11.38 -43.35 -0.62
CA VAL A 55 -11.43 -43.57 0.83
C VAL A 55 -10.98 -44.98 1.22
N SER A 56 -11.53 -46.01 0.57
CA SER A 56 -11.22 -47.40 0.88
C SER A 56 -9.77 -47.75 0.52
N GLU A 57 -9.31 -47.35 -0.66
CA GLU A 57 -7.94 -47.60 -1.11
C GLU A 57 -6.91 -46.90 -0.22
N PHE A 58 -7.19 -45.65 0.18
CA PHE A 58 -6.32 -44.91 1.09
C PHE A 58 -6.26 -45.53 2.49
N ALA A 59 -7.38 -46.08 2.97
CA ALA A 59 -7.43 -46.78 4.25
C ALA A 59 -6.53 -48.01 4.25
N SER A 60 -6.56 -48.80 3.17
CA SER A 60 -5.81 -50.05 3.02
C SER A 60 -4.42 -49.89 2.39
N ALA A 61 -4.00 -48.69 2.01
CA ALA A 61 -2.72 -48.47 1.34
C ALA A 61 -1.53 -48.95 2.21
N SER A 62 -0.72 -49.87 1.66
CA SER A 62 0.47 -50.41 2.30
C SER A 62 1.65 -49.43 2.26
N ASP A 63 1.77 -48.67 1.17
CA ASP A 63 2.69 -47.55 1.04
C ASP A 63 1.88 -46.26 0.90
N GLU A 64 1.68 -45.57 2.02
CA GLU A 64 0.93 -44.30 2.04
C GLU A 64 1.65 -43.18 1.30
N ALA A 65 2.99 -43.21 1.26
CA ALA A 65 3.75 -42.13 0.64
C ALA A 65 3.58 -42.17 -0.88
N GLU A 66 3.70 -43.35 -1.47
CA GLU A 66 3.46 -43.53 -2.90
C GLU A 66 1.99 -43.31 -3.25
N PHE A 67 1.06 -43.74 -2.40
CA PHE A 67 -0.37 -43.48 -2.60
C PHE A 67 -0.69 -41.98 -2.64
N VAL A 68 -0.23 -41.21 -1.65
CA VAL A 68 -0.46 -39.75 -1.61
C VAL A 68 0.20 -39.06 -2.80
N LYS A 69 1.43 -39.44 -3.15
CA LYS A 69 2.15 -38.86 -4.29
C LYS A 69 1.42 -39.04 -5.63
N ILE A 70 0.79 -40.20 -5.85
CA ILE A 70 0.04 -40.49 -7.08
C ILE A 70 -1.37 -39.89 -7.03
N GLN A 71 -2.04 -39.99 -5.87
CA GLN A 71 -3.48 -39.75 -5.74
C GLN A 71 -3.84 -38.40 -5.11
N SER A 72 -2.88 -37.51 -4.84
CA SER A 72 -3.15 -36.21 -4.23
C SER A 72 -2.67 -35.07 -5.14
N ASP A 73 -3.43 -33.98 -5.18
CA ASP A 73 -2.94 -32.69 -5.70
C ASP A 73 -1.95 -32.02 -4.71
N ILE A 74 -1.72 -32.62 -3.53
CA ILE A 74 -0.68 -32.23 -2.56
C ILE A 74 0.19 -33.48 -2.31
N PRO A 75 1.19 -33.76 -3.16
CA PRO A 75 1.87 -35.06 -3.21
C PRO A 75 2.77 -35.34 -1.99
N ASP A 76 3.17 -34.31 -1.25
CA ASP A 76 4.12 -34.43 -0.13
C ASP A 76 3.43 -34.47 1.26
N ALA A 77 2.10 -34.56 1.30
CA ALA A 77 1.34 -34.46 2.54
C ALA A 77 1.29 -35.79 3.34
N VAL A 78 2.46 -36.35 3.65
CA VAL A 78 2.60 -37.64 4.35
C VAL A 78 3.26 -37.39 5.71
N ASN A 79 2.70 -37.96 6.79
CA ASN A 79 3.19 -37.73 8.17
C ASN A 79 3.26 -36.24 8.56
N VAL A 80 2.41 -35.40 7.98
CA VAL A 80 2.38 -33.97 8.29
C VAL A 80 1.66 -33.73 9.61
N THR A 81 2.18 -32.79 10.40
CA THR A 81 1.50 -32.30 11.60
C THR A 81 0.50 -31.21 11.21
N ARG A 82 -0.73 -31.32 11.68
CA ARG A 82 -1.81 -30.36 11.47
C ARG A 82 -2.49 -29.98 12.78
N THR A 83 -2.93 -28.73 12.84
CA THR A 83 -3.72 -28.13 13.91
C THR A 83 -5.00 -27.55 13.30
N ARG A 84 -5.90 -27.02 14.13
CA ARG A 84 -7.11 -26.35 13.62
C ARG A 84 -6.82 -25.12 12.76
N ALA A 85 -5.68 -24.44 12.95
CA ALA A 85 -5.34 -23.25 12.15
C ALA A 85 -4.93 -23.56 10.71
N ASP A 86 -4.54 -24.80 10.43
CA ASP A 86 -4.17 -25.24 9.08
C ASP A 86 -5.37 -25.28 8.13
N PHE A 87 -6.60 -25.25 8.68
CA PHE A 87 -7.85 -25.34 7.93
C PHE A 87 -8.66 -24.05 8.03
N SER A 88 -9.63 -23.86 7.12
CA SER A 88 -10.70 -22.88 7.33
C SER A 88 -11.50 -23.21 8.61
N PRO A 89 -12.11 -22.24 9.30
CA PRO A 89 -12.88 -22.48 10.52
C PRO A 89 -13.90 -23.63 10.38
N VAL A 90 -14.67 -23.62 9.29
CA VAL A 90 -15.68 -24.64 8.99
C VAL A 90 -15.06 -26.03 8.78
N ALA A 91 -13.92 -26.12 8.07
CA ALA A 91 -13.24 -27.39 7.84
C ALA A 91 -12.57 -27.91 9.11
N GLY A 92 -11.91 -27.03 9.87
CA GLY A 92 -11.31 -27.34 11.16
C GLY A 92 -12.32 -27.93 12.12
N ASP A 93 -13.52 -27.35 12.21
CA ASP A 93 -14.62 -27.89 13.01
C ASP A 93 -15.07 -29.28 12.56
N LYS A 94 -15.27 -29.48 11.25
CA LYS A 94 -15.64 -30.80 10.71
C LYS A 94 -14.57 -31.85 10.97
N ILE A 95 -13.29 -31.47 10.89
CA ILE A 95 -12.17 -32.39 11.07
C ILE A 95 -11.99 -32.74 12.55
N PHE A 96 -11.82 -31.73 13.40
CA PHE A 96 -11.42 -31.91 14.80
C PHE A 96 -12.59 -32.26 15.75
N ASN A 97 -13.83 -32.15 15.29
CA ASN A 97 -15.02 -32.68 15.98
C ASN A 97 -15.54 -33.98 15.32
N SER A 98 -14.81 -34.54 14.35
CA SER A 98 -15.21 -35.78 13.69
C SER A 98 -15.22 -36.95 14.67
N PRO A 99 -16.24 -37.83 14.64
CA PRO A 99 -16.21 -39.08 15.40
C PRO A 99 -15.10 -40.04 14.93
N ASN A 100 -14.55 -39.81 13.73
CA ASN A 100 -13.44 -40.58 13.16
C ASN A 100 -12.07 -39.95 13.46
N LEU A 101 -11.98 -38.94 14.33
CA LEU A 101 -10.69 -38.38 14.73
C LEU A 101 -9.98 -39.33 15.71
N ALA A 102 -9.41 -40.41 15.19
CA ALA A 102 -8.68 -41.41 15.97
C ALA A 102 -7.58 -42.08 15.12
N PRO A 103 -6.47 -42.54 15.73
CA PRO A 103 -5.41 -43.27 15.02
C PRO A 103 -5.95 -44.41 14.14
N GLY A 104 -5.46 -44.49 12.90
CA GLY A 104 -5.87 -45.47 11.89
C GLY A 104 -7.19 -45.17 11.18
N LYS A 105 -7.93 -44.14 11.58
CA LYS A 105 -9.19 -43.73 10.94
C LYS A 105 -8.97 -42.65 9.89
N ILE A 106 -9.93 -42.54 8.97
CA ILE A 106 -9.98 -41.49 7.96
C ILE A 106 -11.06 -40.48 8.31
N VAL A 107 -10.69 -39.21 8.24
CA VAL A 107 -11.59 -38.05 8.36
C VAL A 107 -11.75 -37.41 6.99
N GLY A 108 -13.00 -37.27 6.54
CA GLY A 108 -13.35 -36.60 5.29
C GLY A 108 -14.14 -37.49 4.30
N PRO A 109 -14.36 -37.02 3.07
CA PRO A 109 -13.75 -35.81 2.51
C PRO A 109 -14.36 -34.51 3.05
N VAL A 110 -13.50 -33.55 3.41
CA VAL A 110 -13.90 -32.23 3.91
C VAL A 110 -13.53 -31.16 2.89
N ALA A 111 -14.50 -30.33 2.51
CA ALA A 111 -14.23 -29.15 1.67
C ALA A 111 -13.47 -28.09 2.48
N ASP A 112 -12.33 -27.64 1.96
CA ASP A 112 -11.46 -26.66 2.60
C ASP A 112 -10.63 -25.88 1.58
N ARG A 113 -10.75 -24.54 1.58
CA ARG A 113 -9.88 -23.61 0.82
C ARG A 113 -9.57 -24.02 -0.63
N GLY A 114 -10.59 -24.42 -1.39
CA GLY A 114 -10.40 -24.82 -2.80
C GLY A 114 -10.03 -26.28 -2.99
N TYR A 115 -10.10 -27.12 -1.94
CA TYR A 115 -9.84 -28.55 -2.00
C TYR A 115 -10.97 -29.34 -1.34
N TYR A 116 -11.11 -30.62 -1.70
CA TYR A 116 -11.58 -31.64 -0.77
C TYR A 116 -10.38 -32.37 -0.17
N ARG A 117 -10.43 -32.68 1.12
CA ARG A 117 -9.33 -33.32 1.85
C ARG A 117 -9.79 -34.58 2.57
N LEU A 118 -9.01 -35.65 2.46
CA LEU A 118 -9.07 -36.86 3.27
C LEU A 118 -7.84 -36.95 4.14
N LEU A 119 -8.03 -37.13 5.45
CA LEU A 119 -6.93 -37.22 6.40
C LEU A 119 -6.95 -38.60 7.04
N LYS A 120 -5.88 -39.38 6.85
CA LYS A 120 -5.64 -40.62 7.59
C LYS A 120 -4.84 -40.30 8.84
N ILE A 121 -5.49 -40.40 10.00
CA ILE A 121 -4.93 -39.98 11.28
C ILE A 121 -3.95 -41.04 11.76
N LYS A 122 -2.71 -40.62 12.08
CA LYS A 122 -1.66 -41.49 12.62
C LYS A 122 -1.58 -41.39 14.13
N SER A 123 -1.57 -40.17 14.64
CA SER A 123 -1.56 -39.90 16.07
C SER A 123 -2.24 -38.58 16.37
N ILE A 124 -2.67 -38.44 17.62
CA ILE A 124 -3.20 -37.20 18.18
C ILE A 124 -2.37 -36.92 19.42
N SER A 125 -1.85 -35.70 19.53
CA SER A 125 -1.07 -35.27 20.68
C SER A 125 -1.44 -33.85 21.08
N THR A 126 -0.96 -33.44 22.25
CA THR A 126 -1.10 -32.07 22.73
C THR A 126 0.04 -31.22 22.18
N GLY A 127 -0.30 -30.20 21.41
CA GLY A 127 0.61 -29.15 20.94
C GLY A 127 0.45 -27.86 21.73
N GLU A 128 0.84 -26.76 21.10
CA GLU A 128 0.72 -25.42 21.66
C GLU A 128 -0.76 -25.00 21.84
N PRO A 129 -1.14 -24.36 22.97
CA PRO A 129 -2.48 -23.85 23.15
C PRO A 129 -2.87 -22.81 22.09
N MET A 130 -4.04 -23.00 21.49
CA MET A 130 -4.61 -22.13 20.48
C MET A 130 -5.97 -21.63 20.94
N ALA A 131 -6.30 -20.41 20.50
CA ALA A 131 -7.62 -19.83 20.68
C ALA A 131 -8.21 -19.49 19.31
N SER A 132 -9.54 -19.52 19.22
CA SER A 132 -10.29 -18.89 18.14
C SER A 132 -11.12 -17.76 18.72
N ALA A 133 -11.19 -16.65 18.00
CA ALA A 133 -11.94 -15.48 18.40
C ALA A 133 -12.49 -14.73 17.19
N SER A 134 -13.55 -13.97 17.45
CA SER A 134 -14.11 -12.98 16.54
C SER A 134 -13.92 -11.60 17.13
N HIS A 135 -13.66 -10.57 16.32
CA HIS A 135 -13.48 -9.22 16.84
C HIS A 135 -14.19 -8.14 16.02
N ILE A 136 -14.43 -7.00 16.68
CA ILE A 136 -14.88 -5.76 16.05
C ILE A 136 -13.80 -4.73 16.34
N LEU A 137 -13.10 -4.28 15.28
CA LEU A 137 -12.09 -3.25 15.36
C LEU A 137 -12.73 -1.87 15.17
N ILE A 138 -12.44 -0.95 16.09
CA ILE A 138 -12.75 0.47 15.99
C ILE A 138 -11.41 1.22 16.00
N SER A 139 -11.02 1.78 14.86
CA SER A 139 -9.81 2.59 14.73
C SER A 139 -9.88 3.84 15.59
N VAL A 140 -8.75 4.18 16.20
CA VAL A 140 -8.62 5.34 17.07
C VAL A 140 -7.36 6.11 16.69
N ASN A 141 -7.47 7.42 16.51
CA ASN A 141 -6.31 8.29 16.49
C ASN A 141 -6.00 8.74 17.92
N PRO A 142 -4.95 8.21 18.57
CA PRO A 142 -4.67 8.51 19.98
C PRO A 142 -4.25 9.97 20.22
N ALA A 143 -3.80 10.69 19.17
CA ALA A 143 -3.44 12.09 19.27
C ALA A 143 -4.67 13.03 19.24
N ASP A 144 -5.84 12.52 18.86
CA ASP A 144 -7.08 13.29 18.77
C ASP A 144 -8.08 12.85 19.85
N LYS A 145 -8.31 13.72 20.83
CA LYS A 145 -9.27 13.48 21.91
C LYS A 145 -10.69 13.20 21.40
N ALA A 146 -11.11 13.85 20.32
CA ALA A 146 -12.45 13.63 19.75
C ALA A 146 -12.56 12.23 19.14
N SER A 147 -11.49 11.77 18.46
CA SER A 147 -11.40 10.40 17.93
C SER A 147 -11.50 9.35 19.05
N VAL A 148 -10.76 9.56 20.16
CA VAL A 148 -10.80 8.66 21.33
C VAL A 148 -12.21 8.57 21.92
N GLU A 149 -12.86 9.71 22.19
CA GLU A 149 -14.21 9.70 22.78
C GLU A 149 -15.24 9.06 21.85
N SER A 150 -15.18 9.36 20.54
CA SER A 150 -16.07 8.76 19.55
C SER A 150 -15.91 7.24 19.47
N ALA A 151 -14.67 6.74 19.53
CA ALA A 151 -14.40 5.31 19.49
C ALA A 151 -14.92 4.58 20.73
N HIS A 152 -14.72 5.17 21.93
CA HIS A 152 -15.29 4.61 23.16
C HIS A 152 -16.82 4.66 23.18
N ALA A 153 -17.43 5.73 22.65
CA ALA A 153 -18.89 5.82 22.51
C ALA A 153 -19.44 4.73 21.58
N LEU A 154 -18.78 4.49 20.44
CA LEU A 154 -19.15 3.41 19.53
C LEU A 154 -18.96 2.04 20.18
N ALA A 155 -17.86 1.83 20.90
CA ALA A 155 -17.62 0.57 21.61
C ALA A 155 -18.71 0.28 22.66
N ARG A 156 -19.10 1.29 23.46
CA ARG A 156 -20.21 1.18 24.43
C ARG A 156 -21.52 0.80 23.74
N LYS A 157 -21.85 1.48 22.63
CA LYS A 157 -23.04 1.17 21.84
C LYS A 157 -23.08 -0.28 21.37
N ILE A 158 -21.97 -0.78 20.83
CA ILE A 158 -21.87 -2.17 20.34
C ILE A 158 -22.03 -3.17 21.48
N LEU A 159 -21.38 -2.94 22.63
CA LEU A 159 -21.54 -3.78 23.82
C LEU A 159 -22.99 -3.79 24.32
N ASP A 160 -23.69 -2.65 24.28
CA ASP A 160 -25.10 -2.59 24.68
C ASP A 160 -26.03 -3.28 23.68
N GLU A 161 -25.74 -3.22 22.37
CA GLU A 161 -26.45 -4.01 21.35
C GLU A 161 -26.22 -5.53 21.55
N LEU A 162 -24.99 -5.94 21.89
CA LEU A 162 -24.69 -7.34 22.22
C LEU A 162 -25.46 -7.82 23.45
N LYS A 163 -25.55 -7.01 24.52
CA LYS A 163 -26.34 -7.34 25.72
C LYS A 163 -27.83 -7.49 25.42
N LYS A 164 -28.34 -6.80 24.39
CA LYS A 164 -29.74 -6.91 23.93
C LYS A 164 -29.97 -8.14 23.03
N GLY A 165 -28.95 -8.96 22.78
CA GLY A 165 -29.05 -10.17 21.99
C GLY A 165 -28.80 -9.98 20.48
N THR A 166 -28.33 -8.80 20.05
CA THR A 166 -27.93 -8.62 18.64
C THR A 166 -26.73 -9.52 18.33
N SER A 167 -26.75 -10.17 17.16
CA SER A 167 -25.66 -11.06 16.75
C SER A 167 -24.32 -10.32 16.64
N PHE A 168 -23.27 -10.92 17.20
CA PHE A 168 -21.90 -10.41 17.06
C PHE A 168 -21.47 -10.31 15.60
N THR A 169 -21.82 -11.30 14.76
CA THR A 169 -21.44 -11.31 13.34
C THR A 169 -22.07 -10.15 12.56
N SER A 170 -23.32 -9.80 12.88
CA SER A 170 -24.01 -8.66 12.27
C SER A 170 -23.39 -7.33 12.69
N LEU A 171 -22.99 -7.21 13.95
CA LEU A 171 -22.30 -6.02 14.46
C LEU A 171 -20.89 -5.87 13.88
N ALA A 172 -20.17 -6.98 13.73
CA ALA A 172 -18.86 -6.98 13.09
C ALA A 172 -18.94 -6.55 11.63
N ALA A 173 -19.87 -7.12 10.85
CA ALA A 173 -20.08 -6.73 9.46
C ALA A 173 -20.47 -5.25 9.31
N LYS A 174 -21.18 -4.69 10.30
CA LYS A 174 -21.67 -3.31 10.28
C LYS A 174 -20.64 -2.28 10.74
N TYR A 175 -19.88 -2.59 11.80
CA TYR A 175 -19.06 -1.60 12.51
C TYR A 175 -17.57 -1.90 12.52
N SER A 176 -17.13 -3.12 12.21
CA SER A 176 -15.70 -3.45 12.24
C SER A 176 -14.97 -2.76 11.08
N GLN A 177 -13.86 -2.12 11.42
CA GLN A 177 -12.96 -1.45 10.48
C GLN A 177 -11.77 -2.34 10.09
N ASP A 178 -11.77 -3.62 10.50
CA ASP A 178 -10.82 -4.60 9.97
C ASP A 178 -11.36 -5.21 8.66
N PRO A 179 -10.80 -4.87 7.48
CA PRO A 179 -11.28 -5.40 6.21
C PRO A 179 -11.09 -6.92 6.08
N GLY A 180 -10.14 -7.50 6.82
CA GLY A 180 -9.82 -8.93 6.75
C GLY A 180 -10.86 -9.81 7.42
N SER A 181 -11.46 -9.35 8.52
CA SER A 181 -12.42 -10.14 9.31
C SER A 181 -13.85 -9.61 9.26
N ALA A 182 -14.08 -8.31 9.02
CA ALA A 182 -15.41 -7.69 9.11
C ALA A 182 -16.47 -8.42 8.28
N ARG A 183 -16.14 -8.73 7.02
CA ARG A 183 -17.06 -9.43 6.09
C ARG A 183 -17.36 -10.87 6.51
N ASN A 184 -16.49 -11.47 7.32
CA ASN A 184 -16.61 -12.83 7.86
C ASN A 184 -17.11 -12.81 9.31
N GLY A 185 -17.86 -11.78 9.72
CA GLY A 185 -18.43 -11.69 11.05
C GLY A 185 -17.41 -11.43 12.16
N GLY A 186 -16.21 -10.95 11.81
CA GLY A 186 -15.13 -10.64 12.73
C GLY A 186 -14.19 -11.81 13.03
N ASP A 187 -14.42 -13.00 12.45
CA ASP A 187 -13.62 -14.20 12.70
C ASP A 187 -12.16 -14.02 12.25
N VAL A 188 -11.22 -14.21 13.18
CA VAL A 188 -9.77 -14.19 12.92
C VAL A 188 -9.13 -15.58 12.87
N GLY A 189 -9.95 -16.63 12.92
CA GLY A 189 -9.55 -18.03 12.89
C GLY A 189 -8.87 -18.50 14.17
N TRP A 190 -8.17 -19.63 14.08
CA TRP A 190 -7.38 -20.19 15.17
C TRP A 190 -5.96 -19.59 15.19
N PHE A 191 -5.49 -19.20 16.37
CA PHE A 191 -4.17 -18.59 16.56
C PHE A 191 -3.53 -18.99 17.88
N THR A 192 -2.19 -19.03 17.88
CA THR A 192 -1.36 -19.13 19.08
C THR A 192 -1.19 -17.75 19.72
N LYS A 193 -0.74 -17.71 20.98
CA LYS A 193 -0.68 -16.46 21.75
C LYS A 193 0.24 -15.41 21.11
N GLU A 194 1.29 -15.86 20.43
CA GLU A 194 2.37 -15.09 19.82
C GLU A 194 1.98 -14.55 18.44
N ARG A 195 0.98 -15.14 17.79
CA ARG A 195 0.50 -14.74 16.46
C ARG A 195 -0.23 -13.39 16.48
N MET A 196 -0.80 -13.01 17.62
CA MET A 196 -1.54 -11.76 17.80
C MET A 196 -0.80 -10.80 18.72
N VAL A 197 -1.15 -9.50 18.65
CA VAL A 197 -0.55 -8.50 19.55
C VAL A 197 -0.84 -8.84 21.02
N PRO A 198 0.11 -8.63 21.94
CA PRO A 198 0.01 -9.12 23.32
C PRO A 198 -1.27 -8.73 24.06
N GLN A 199 -1.76 -7.51 23.86
CA GLN A 199 -2.99 -7.04 24.51
C GLN A 199 -4.22 -7.84 24.04
N PHE A 200 -4.28 -8.17 22.74
CA PHE A 200 -5.36 -8.97 22.17
C PHE A 200 -5.28 -10.42 22.64
N SER A 201 -4.11 -11.05 22.51
CA SER A 201 -3.95 -12.45 22.90
C SER A 201 -4.11 -12.65 24.41
N ASN A 202 -3.58 -11.77 25.25
CA ASN A 202 -3.79 -11.87 26.70
C ASN A 202 -5.27 -11.78 27.09
N ALA A 203 -6.04 -10.88 26.45
CA ALA A 203 -7.47 -10.75 26.68
C ALA A 203 -8.24 -12.03 26.28
N VAL A 204 -7.88 -12.64 25.15
CA VAL A 204 -8.49 -13.89 24.67
C VAL A 204 -8.14 -15.06 25.58
N PHE A 205 -6.84 -15.32 25.80
CA PHE A 205 -6.38 -16.49 26.55
C PHE A 205 -6.67 -16.43 28.06
N SER A 206 -7.11 -15.27 28.57
CA SER A 206 -7.55 -15.11 29.97
C SER A 206 -9.07 -15.25 30.14
N GLY A 207 -9.83 -15.34 29.04
CA GLY A 207 -11.28 -15.47 29.07
C GLY A 207 -11.76 -16.92 28.86
N LYS A 208 -13.08 -17.07 28.66
CA LYS A 208 -13.74 -18.36 28.44
C LYS A 208 -14.43 -18.40 27.06
N PRO A 209 -14.59 -19.57 26.44
CA PRO A 209 -15.38 -19.69 25.22
C PRO A 209 -16.79 -19.10 25.40
N GLY A 210 -17.28 -18.40 24.38
CA GLY A 210 -18.53 -17.64 24.38
C GLY A 210 -18.45 -16.25 25.05
N GLN A 211 -17.39 -15.94 25.79
CA GLN A 211 -17.26 -14.66 26.49
C GLN A 211 -16.95 -13.53 25.50
N VAL A 212 -17.61 -12.38 25.70
CA VAL A 212 -17.23 -11.11 25.08
C VAL A 212 -16.35 -10.31 26.03
N VAL A 213 -15.19 -9.88 25.55
CA VAL A 213 -14.17 -9.12 26.29
C VAL A 213 -13.89 -7.81 25.56
N GLY A 214 -13.77 -6.72 26.30
CA GLY A 214 -13.38 -5.41 25.77
C GLY A 214 -14.22 -4.24 26.30
N PRO A 215 -13.95 -3.01 25.81
CA PRO A 215 -13.00 -2.72 24.73
C PRO A 215 -11.54 -2.91 25.16
N VAL A 216 -10.77 -3.66 24.37
CA VAL A 216 -9.32 -3.89 24.55
C VAL A 216 -8.56 -2.94 23.64
N GLN A 217 -7.67 -2.13 24.21
CA GLN A 217 -6.86 -1.20 23.42
C GLN A 217 -5.58 -1.87 22.89
N THR A 218 -5.33 -1.72 21.60
CA THR A 218 -4.08 -2.12 20.94
C THR A 218 -3.54 -0.96 20.10
N GLN A 219 -2.41 -1.16 19.42
CA GLN A 219 -1.89 -0.20 18.44
C GLN A 219 -2.80 0.03 17.22
N PHE A 220 -3.78 -0.85 16.97
CA PHE A 220 -4.71 -0.75 15.84
C PHE A 220 -6.01 -0.02 16.20
N GLY A 221 -6.30 0.14 17.49
CA GLY A 221 -7.52 0.77 17.99
C GLY A 221 -8.14 0.02 19.17
N LEU A 222 -9.47 0.14 19.32
CA LEU A 222 -10.25 -0.60 20.31
C LEU A 222 -10.84 -1.86 19.69
N HIS A 223 -10.73 -2.98 20.41
CA HIS A 223 -11.28 -4.27 20.01
C HIS A 223 -12.34 -4.71 21.00
N ILE A 224 -13.51 -5.07 20.47
CA ILE A 224 -14.47 -5.91 21.20
C ILE A 224 -14.28 -7.32 20.67
N ILE A 225 -14.01 -8.26 21.56
CA ILE A 225 -13.55 -9.61 21.21
C ILE A 225 -14.55 -10.62 21.75
N LYS A 226 -15.01 -11.54 20.92
CA LYS A 226 -15.76 -12.73 21.33
C LYS A 226 -14.83 -13.92 21.23
N ILE A 227 -14.64 -14.63 22.33
CA ILE A 227 -13.81 -15.84 22.37
C ILE A 227 -14.69 -16.99 21.87
N ASP A 228 -14.26 -17.65 20.81
CA ASP A 228 -15.05 -18.71 20.17
C ASP A 228 -14.66 -20.10 20.67
N GLY A 229 -13.38 -20.33 20.98
CA GLY A 229 -12.95 -21.61 21.53
C GLY A 229 -11.46 -21.70 21.85
N PHE A 230 -11.09 -22.80 22.49
CA PHE A 230 -9.72 -23.21 22.74
C PHE A 230 -9.49 -24.62 22.23
N ASP A 231 -8.31 -24.90 21.72
CA ASP A 231 -7.86 -26.24 21.33
C ASP A 231 -6.34 -26.28 21.47
N ASN A 232 -5.82 -27.45 21.77
CA ASN A 232 -4.38 -27.71 21.85
C ASN A 232 -4.05 -29.05 21.19
N ARG A 233 -5.00 -29.65 20.46
CA ARG A 233 -4.77 -30.90 19.74
C ARG A 233 -4.03 -30.62 18.45
N GLN A 234 -2.97 -31.38 18.23
CA GLN A 234 -2.32 -31.53 16.95
C GLN A 234 -2.46 -32.98 16.49
N ILE A 235 -2.67 -33.18 15.19
CA ILE A 235 -2.74 -34.49 14.57
C ILE A 235 -1.52 -34.69 13.68
N VAL A 236 -0.96 -35.89 13.69
CA VAL A 236 -0.07 -36.34 12.62
C VAL A 236 -0.93 -37.14 11.65
N CYS A 237 -0.92 -36.78 10.37
CA CYS A 237 -1.72 -37.46 9.36
C CYS A 237 -1.01 -37.56 8.01
N SER A 238 -1.46 -38.50 7.19
CA SER A 238 -1.28 -38.44 5.74
C SER A 238 -2.55 -37.84 5.12
N GLU A 239 -2.42 -37.01 4.10
CA GLU A 239 -3.51 -36.28 3.48
C GLU A 239 -3.58 -36.56 1.97
N VAL A 240 -4.77 -36.92 1.50
CA VAL A 240 -5.11 -36.92 0.07
C VAL A 240 -6.01 -35.74 -0.18
N ALA A 241 -5.62 -34.85 -1.10
CA ALA A 241 -6.39 -33.67 -1.44
C ALA A 241 -6.73 -33.66 -2.93
N ARG A 242 -7.94 -33.20 -3.26
CA ARG A 242 -8.38 -32.94 -4.64
C ARG A 242 -8.74 -31.47 -4.79
N GLN A 243 -8.03 -30.78 -5.67
CA GLN A 243 -8.26 -29.37 -5.94
C GLN A 243 -9.55 -29.18 -6.74
N LEU A 244 -10.34 -28.21 -6.31
CA LEU A 244 -11.50 -27.71 -7.04
C LEU A 244 -10.98 -26.91 -8.25
N LYS A 245 -10.99 -27.54 -9.42
CA LYS A 245 -10.58 -26.92 -10.68
C LYS A 245 -11.80 -26.65 -11.56
N PRO A 246 -11.92 -25.47 -12.18
CA PRO A 246 -12.97 -25.19 -13.15
C PRO A 246 -12.77 -26.07 -14.38
N SER A 247 -13.83 -26.74 -14.85
CA SER A 247 -13.75 -27.53 -16.08
C SER A 247 -13.79 -26.66 -17.34
N SER A 248 -13.51 -27.26 -18.51
CA SER A 248 -13.68 -26.62 -19.81
C SER A 248 -15.10 -26.06 -19.99
N LEU A 249 -16.13 -26.81 -19.59
CA LEU A 249 -17.52 -26.37 -19.65
C LEU A 249 -17.78 -25.13 -18.78
N THR A 250 -17.20 -25.09 -17.57
CA THR A 250 -17.28 -23.93 -16.68
C THR A 250 -16.56 -22.73 -17.29
N SER A 251 -15.35 -22.93 -17.81
CA SER A 251 -14.57 -21.90 -18.49
C SER A 251 -15.32 -21.31 -19.68
N GLU A 252 -15.87 -22.14 -20.56
CA GLU A 252 -16.69 -21.72 -21.69
C GLU A 252 -17.94 -20.97 -21.25
N SER A 253 -18.61 -21.42 -20.19
CA SER A 253 -19.80 -20.76 -19.64
C SER A 253 -19.49 -19.34 -19.15
N ILE A 254 -18.38 -19.16 -18.43
CA ILE A 254 -17.93 -17.86 -17.94
C ILE A 254 -17.47 -16.99 -19.12
N LYS A 255 -16.75 -17.55 -20.10
CA LYS A 255 -16.36 -16.84 -21.32
C LYS A 255 -17.58 -16.34 -22.11
N ARG A 256 -18.63 -17.16 -22.24
CA ARG A 256 -19.90 -16.74 -22.86
C ARG A 256 -20.54 -15.57 -22.13
N LYS A 257 -20.51 -15.55 -20.79
CA LYS A 257 -21.00 -14.40 -20.01
C LYS A 257 -20.20 -13.13 -20.32
N ALA A 258 -18.88 -13.22 -20.39
CA ALA A 258 -18.02 -12.10 -20.78
C ALA A 258 -18.31 -11.60 -22.21
N MET A 259 -18.52 -12.52 -23.16
CA MET A 259 -18.91 -12.17 -24.54
C MET A 259 -20.26 -11.46 -24.59
N MET A 260 -21.25 -11.94 -23.85
CA MET A 260 -22.58 -11.33 -23.76
C MET A 260 -22.51 -9.94 -23.11
N PHE A 261 -21.71 -9.78 -22.06
CA PHE A 261 -21.45 -8.47 -21.46
C PHE A 261 -20.87 -7.50 -22.49
N ARG A 262 -19.80 -7.90 -23.20
CA ARG A 262 -19.20 -7.07 -24.26
C ARG A 262 -20.22 -6.66 -25.31
N GLN A 263 -21.05 -7.61 -25.78
CA GLN A 263 -22.06 -7.34 -26.79
C GLN A 263 -23.09 -6.30 -26.30
N ASN A 264 -23.59 -6.47 -25.07
CA ASN A 264 -24.54 -5.53 -24.47
C ASN A 264 -23.90 -4.16 -24.20
N ALA A 265 -22.65 -4.13 -23.75
CA ALA A 265 -21.90 -2.90 -23.51
C ALA A 265 -21.72 -2.04 -24.76
N LYS A 266 -21.57 -2.67 -25.94
CA LYS A 266 -21.54 -1.95 -27.22
C LYS A 266 -22.86 -1.26 -27.58
N SER A 267 -23.99 -1.82 -27.16
CA SER A 267 -25.32 -1.29 -27.47
C SER A 267 -25.83 -0.30 -26.41
N ASN A 268 -25.59 -0.60 -25.13
CA ASN A 268 -26.22 0.09 -24.00
C ASN A 268 -25.24 0.97 -23.20
N GLY A 269 -23.96 0.97 -23.57
CA GLY A 269 -22.89 1.58 -22.78
C GLY A 269 -22.30 0.62 -21.74
N PHE A 270 -20.99 0.73 -21.53
CA PHE A 270 -20.22 -0.17 -20.67
C PHE A 270 -20.65 -0.09 -19.21
N ASP A 271 -20.78 1.12 -18.69
CA ASP A 271 -21.01 1.39 -17.26
C ASP A 271 -22.44 1.00 -16.86
N GLU A 272 -23.40 1.36 -17.71
CA GLU A 272 -24.81 0.98 -17.51
C GLU A 272 -25.00 -0.54 -17.61
N THR A 273 -24.29 -1.20 -18.54
CA THR A 273 -24.33 -2.66 -18.62
C THR A 273 -23.75 -3.32 -17.37
N ALA A 274 -22.63 -2.82 -16.86
CA ALA A 274 -22.02 -3.33 -15.63
C ALA A 274 -22.96 -3.15 -14.43
N LYS A 275 -23.58 -1.97 -14.30
CA LYS A 275 -24.56 -1.67 -13.25
C LYS A 275 -25.81 -2.55 -13.34
N LEU A 276 -26.39 -2.72 -14.53
CA LEU A 276 -27.56 -3.58 -14.77
C LEU A 276 -27.27 -5.05 -14.41
N GLN A 277 -26.06 -5.52 -14.74
CA GLN A 277 -25.63 -6.89 -14.44
C GLN A 277 -25.03 -7.03 -13.03
N LYS A 278 -24.98 -5.96 -12.23
CA LYS A 278 -24.39 -5.91 -10.89
C LYS A 278 -22.92 -6.39 -10.88
N LEU A 279 -22.19 -6.02 -11.92
CA LEU A 279 -20.76 -6.29 -12.07
C LEU A 279 -19.97 -5.08 -11.58
N GLU A 280 -18.83 -5.35 -10.95
CA GLU A 280 -17.93 -4.32 -10.44
C GLU A 280 -17.08 -3.74 -11.58
N LEU A 281 -17.09 -2.42 -11.72
CA LEU A 281 -16.19 -1.68 -12.60
C LEU A 281 -14.91 -1.35 -11.84
N MET A 282 -13.80 -1.82 -12.37
CA MET A 282 -12.51 -1.68 -11.73
C MET A 282 -11.60 -0.77 -12.55
N PRO A 283 -11.08 0.33 -11.98
CA PRO A 283 -10.17 1.22 -12.68
C PRO A 283 -8.76 0.62 -12.71
N THR A 284 -8.07 0.78 -13.83
CA THR A 284 -6.64 0.42 -13.92
C THR A 284 -5.72 1.47 -13.29
N GLY A 285 -6.21 2.71 -13.15
CA GLY A 285 -5.35 3.89 -13.01
C GLY A 285 -4.54 4.13 -14.30
N ASN A 286 -3.54 5.02 -14.23
CA ASN A 286 -2.62 5.22 -15.34
C ASN A 286 -1.58 4.10 -15.38
N PHE A 287 -1.41 3.46 -16.53
CA PHE A 287 -0.44 2.40 -16.74
C PHE A 287 0.33 2.57 -18.05
N THR A 288 1.59 2.14 -18.05
CA THR A 288 2.46 2.02 -19.24
C THR A 288 2.36 0.60 -19.82
N ARG A 289 2.94 0.37 -21.00
CA ARG A 289 2.98 -0.97 -21.63
C ARG A 289 3.64 -2.04 -20.75
N GLN A 290 4.52 -1.65 -19.84
CA GLN A 290 5.31 -2.52 -18.96
C GLN A 290 4.82 -2.49 -17.50
N SER A 291 3.68 -1.86 -17.24
CA SER A 291 3.13 -1.75 -15.89
C SER A 291 2.41 -3.03 -15.45
N LEU A 292 2.51 -3.35 -14.16
CA LEU A 292 1.60 -4.29 -13.51
C LEU A 292 0.26 -3.59 -13.28
N VAL A 293 -0.78 -4.03 -13.97
CA VAL A 293 -2.14 -3.53 -13.74
C VAL A 293 -2.74 -4.28 -12.57
N SER A 294 -3.28 -3.57 -11.57
CA SER A 294 -3.90 -4.20 -10.40
C SER A 294 -4.95 -5.23 -10.83
N GLN A 295 -4.93 -6.41 -10.22
CA GLN A 295 -5.74 -7.61 -10.52
C GLN A 295 -5.51 -8.28 -11.89
N LEU A 296 -5.01 -7.56 -12.90
CA LEU A 296 -4.75 -8.13 -14.23
C LEU A 296 -3.30 -8.62 -14.40
N GLY A 297 -2.37 -8.10 -13.61
CA GLY A 297 -0.95 -8.41 -13.71
C GLY A 297 -0.29 -7.74 -14.93
N MET A 298 0.80 -8.34 -15.41
CA MET A 298 1.40 -8.01 -16.70
C MET A 298 0.78 -8.92 -17.76
N ASP A 299 -0.05 -8.35 -18.63
CA ASP A 299 -0.81 -9.11 -19.63
C ASP A 299 -0.64 -8.46 -21.01
N GLU A 300 -0.10 -9.22 -21.96
CA GLU A 300 0.20 -8.73 -23.31
C GLU A 300 -1.08 -8.39 -24.09
N GLN A 301 -2.19 -9.11 -23.88
CA GLN A 301 -3.46 -8.79 -24.53
C GLN A 301 -4.03 -7.50 -23.99
N VAL A 302 -3.88 -7.24 -22.68
CA VAL A 302 -4.25 -5.96 -22.06
C VAL A 302 -3.45 -4.82 -22.66
N ALA A 303 -2.13 -4.95 -22.72
CA ALA A 303 -1.25 -3.92 -23.27
C ALA A 303 -1.49 -3.71 -24.77
N SER A 304 -1.63 -4.78 -25.54
CA SER A 304 -1.90 -4.74 -26.98
C SER A 304 -3.20 -3.99 -27.28
N PHE A 305 -4.29 -4.33 -26.59
CA PHE A 305 -5.56 -3.63 -26.74
C PHE A 305 -5.46 -2.16 -26.34
N ALA A 306 -4.98 -1.85 -25.14
CA ALA A 306 -5.00 -0.50 -24.61
C ALA A 306 -4.13 0.48 -25.40
N PHE A 307 -2.97 0.02 -25.89
CA PHE A 307 -2.06 0.85 -26.67
C PHE A 307 -2.36 0.85 -28.18
N GLY A 308 -3.16 -0.10 -28.68
CA GLY A 308 -3.62 -0.16 -30.06
C GLY A 308 -5.00 0.49 -30.31
N SER A 309 -5.68 0.97 -29.27
CA SER A 309 -7.06 1.45 -29.35
C SER A 309 -7.23 2.95 -29.05
N ASN A 310 -8.41 3.49 -29.40
CA ASN A 310 -8.82 4.86 -29.10
C ASN A 310 -9.71 4.93 -27.86
N ASP A 311 -9.81 6.12 -27.27
CA ASP A 311 -10.66 6.39 -26.12
C ASP A 311 -12.11 5.95 -26.37
N GLY A 312 -12.71 5.29 -25.38
CA GLY A 312 -14.04 4.68 -25.46
C GLY A 312 -14.09 3.31 -26.13
N ALA A 313 -13.00 2.81 -26.72
CA ALA A 313 -12.99 1.47 -27.31
C ALA A 313 -13.21 0.39 -26.24
N ILE A 314 -13.95 -0.67 -26.60
CA ILE A 314 -14.20 -1.84 -25.76
C ILE A 314 -13.44 -3.03 -26.34
N SER A 315 -12.70 -3.74 -25.49
CA SER A 315 -11.88 -4.89 -25.89
C SER A 315 -12.72 -6.09 -26.32
N ASP A 316 -12.07 -7.00 -27.05
CA ASP A 316 -12.52 -8.38 -27.07
C ASP A 316 -12.37 -9.02 -25.69
N VAL A 317 -12.92 -10.22 -25.52
CA VAL A 317 -12.75 -10.97 -24.26
C VAL A 317 -11.31 -11.41 -24.17
N ILE A 318 -10.57 -10.82 -23.22
CA ILE A 318 -9.18 -11.13 -22.93
C ILE A 318 -9.14 -12.31 -21.98
N ASN A 319 -8.32 -13.32 -22.32
CA ASN A 319 -8.10 -14.45 -21.42
C ASN A 319 -6.99 -14.07 -20.44
N ASN A 320 -7.29 -14.17 -19.15
CA ASN A 320 -6.35 -13.94 -18.06
C ASN A 320 -6.20 -15.24 -17.25
N GLU A 321 -5.08 -15.40 -16.53
CA GLU A 321 -4.81 -16.63 -15.75
C GLU A 321 -5.97 -17.02 -14.82
N ASN A 322 -6.66 -16.03 -14.24
CA ASN A 322 -7.69 -16.25 -13.23
C ASN A 322 -9.12 -16.03 -13.76
N GLY A 323 -9.32 -15.82 -15.06
CA GLY A 323 -10.63 -15.42 -15.58
C GLY A 323 -10.63 -14.81 -16.96
N PHE A 324 -11.68 -14.03 -17.21
CA PHE A 324 -11.85 -13.29 -18.44
C PHE A 324 -12.06 -11.81 -18.15
N VAL A 325 -11.54 -10.96 -19.02
CA VAL A 325 -11.61 -9.51 -18.86
C VAL A 325 -12.28 -8.92 -20.09
N VAL A 326 -13.17 -7.96 -19.86
CA VAL A 326 -13.58 -7.00 -20.89
C VAL A 326 -13.26 -5.62 -20.36
N MET A 327 -12.50 -4.84 -21.11
CA MET A 327 -12.11 -3.49 -20.70
C MET A 327 -12.62 -2.43 -21.66
N LYS A 328 -12.80 -1.21 -21.15
CA LYS A 328 -13.03 -0.01 -21.92
C LYS A 328 -11.86 0.96 -21.70
N LEU A 329 -11.25 1.42 -22.78
CA LEU A 329 -10.19 2.43 -22.69
C LEU A 329 -10.84 3.79 -22.32
N LEU A 330 -10.33 4.44 -21.29
CA LEU A 330 -10.83 5.73 -20.81
C LEU A 330 -10.04 6.90 -21.42
N SER A 331 -8.72 6.82 -21.39
CA SER A 331 -7.86 7.87 -21.93
C SER A 331 -6.52 7.36 -22.40
N LYS A 332 -5.98 7.99 -23.45
CA LYS A 332 -4.58 7.86 -23.86
C LYS A 332 -3.77 9.13 -23.61
N ASN A 333 -2.50 8.95 -23.25
CA ASN A 333 -1.52 10.02 -23.19
C ASN A 333 -0.22 9.60 -23.88
N ASP A 334 -0.05 10.07 -25.11
CA ASP A 334 1.13 9.85 -25.95
C ASP A 334 2.07 11.07 -25.97
N SER A 335 1.83 12.07 -25.11
CA SER A 335 2.61 13.31 -25.13
C SER A 335 4.07 13.13 -24.71
N GLY A 336 4.41 12.00 -24.07
CA GLY A 336 5.70 11.79 -23.43
C GLY A 336 5.87 12.55 -22.11
N TYR A 337 4.80 13.16 -21.60
CA TYR A 337 4.80 13.94 -20.36
C TYR A 337 3.60 13.60 -19.47
N ARG A 338 3.78 13.75 -18.15
CA ARG A 338 2.71 13.58 -17.17
C ARG A 338 1.63 14.62 -17.44
N PRO A 339 0.34 14.24 -17.58
CA PRO A 339 -0.71 15.20 -17.83
C PRO A 339 -0.86 16.11 -16.60
N LEU A 340 -1.33 17.34 -16.83
CA LEU A 340 -1.62 18.29 -15.75
C LEU A 340 -2.93 17.91 -15.04
N ASP A 341 -2.92 16.74 -14.41
CA ASP A 341 -3.99 16.20 -13.57
C ASP A 341 -4.11 16.97 -12.25
N ASP A 342 -5.16 16.71 -11.47
CA ASP A 342 -5.46 17.50 -10.27
C ASP A 342 -4.41 17.32 -9.16
N GLU A 343 -3.76 16.16 -9.10
CA GLU A 343 -2.65 15.91 -8.16
C GLU A 343 -1.44 16.77 -8.55
N LEU A 344 -1.05 16.78 -9.83
CA LEU A 344 0.06 17.58 -10.32
C LEU A 344 -0.25 19.08 -10.19
N LYS A 345 -1.48 19.52 -10.48
CA LYS A 345 -1.91 20.91 -10.23
C LYS A 345 -1.76 21.29 -8.76
N ALA A 346 -2.17 20.41 -7.83
CA ALA A 346 -2.06 20.67 -6.40
C ALA A 346 -0.61 20.81 -5.95
N MET A 347 0.28 19.95 -6.45
CA MET A 347 1.72 20.02 -6.20
C MET A 347 2.32 21.33 -6.73
N ILE A 348 2.04 21.69 -7.99
CA ILE A 348 2.54 22.93 -8.61
C ILE A 348 1.98 24.15 -7.87
N LYS A 349 0.71 24.12 -7.48
CA LYS A 349 0.08 25.19 -6.70
C LYS A 349 0.80 25.40 -5.37
N ALA A 350 1.13 24.32 -4.65
CA ALA A 350 1.89 24.41 -3.39
C ALA A 350 3.27 25.04 -3.62
N GLU A 351 3.96 24.65 -4.70
CA GLU A 351 5.26 25.24 -5.06
C GLU A 351 5.14 26.73 -5.42
N LEU A 352 4.15 27.13 -6.22
CA LEU A 352 3.90 28.53 -6.55
C LEU A 352 3.54 29.38 -5.32
N VAL A 353 2.74 28.85 -4.39
CA VAL A 353 2.46 29.51 -3.11
C VAL A 353 3.76 29.72 -2.33
N ARG A 354 4.61 28.68 -2.24
CA ARG A 354 5.92 28.76 -1.57
C ARG A 354 6.81 29.83 -2.21
N GLN A 355 6.84 29.90 -3.54
CA GLN A 355 7.61 30.91 -4.27
C GLN A 355 7.09 32.33 -3.99
N LYS A 356 5.76 32.54 -4.00
CA LYS A 356 5.15 33.85 -3.69
C LYS A 356 5.41 34.27 -2.24
N GLN A 357 5.28 33.34 -1.29
CA GLN A 357 5.62 33.58 0.12
C GLN A 357 7.10 33.99 0.26
N GLY A 358 8.00 33.26 -0.39
CA GLY A 358 9.43 33.57 -0.42
C GLY A 358 9.69 34.96 -1.00
N ALA A 359 9.09 35.30 -2.14
CA ALA A 359 9.25 36.62 -2.76
C ALA A 359 8.73 37.76 -1.86
N ALA A 360 7.58 37.57 -1.22
CA ALA A 360 7.04 38.56 -0.27
C ALA A 360 7.95 38.72 0.95
N LEU A 361 8.47 37.62 1.50
CA LEU A 361 9.43 37.65 2.61
C LEU A 361 10.72 38.35 2.20
N LYS A 362 11.25 38.07 1.00
CA LYS A 362 12.42 38.75 0.45
C LYS A 362 12.21 40.26 0.38
N THR A 363 11.10 40.72 -0.21
CA THR A 363 10.77 42.15 -0.32
C THR A 363 10.61 42.79 1.07
N ARG A 364 9.92 42.11 1.98
CA ARG A 364 9.75 42.55 3.36
C ARG A 364 11.10 42.74 4.06
N LEU A 365 11.94 41.71 4.05
CA LEU A 365 13.27 41.76 4.66
C LEU A 365 14.18 42.80 4.00
N ALA A 366 14.04 43.05 2.69
CA ALA A 366 14.79 44.11 2.02
C ALA A 366 14.40 45.50 2.53
N GLY A 367 13.10 45.74 2.77
CA GLY A 367 12.60 46.96 3.39
C GLY A 367 13.15 47.14 4.80
N LEU A 368 13.07 46.09 5.62
CA LEU A 368 13.57 46.11 7.01
C LEU A 368 15.08 46.34 7.08
N SER A 369 15.85 45.71 6.18
CA SER A 369 17.29 45.92 6.10
C SER A 369 17.66 47.40 5.84
N LYS A 370 16.87 48.11 5.02
CA LYS A 370 17.07 49.54 4.73
C LYS A 370 16.61 50.47 5.86
N SER A 371 15.46 50.20 6.49
CA SER A 371 14.84 51.12 7.45
C SER A 371 15.38 51.00 8.89
N SER A 372 16.11 49.92 9.20
CA SER A 372 16.60 49.60 10.55
C SER A 372 17.97 50.19 10.90
N GLY A 373 18.56 51.00 10.01
CA GLY A 373 19.94 51.45 10.18
C GLY A 373 20.97 50.31 10.19
N GLY A 374 20.61 49.13 9.66
CA GLY A 374 21.47 47.95 9.66
C GLY A 374 21.50 47.14 10.96
N SER A 375 20.54 47.35 11.87
CA SER A 375 20.50 46.65 13.17
C SER A 375 19.43 45.56 13.22
N LEU A 376 19.84 44.30 13.40
CA LEU A 376 18.92 43.18 13.65
C LEU A 376 18.11 43.36 14.95
N ASP A 377 18.69 43.98 15.97
CA ASP A 377 18.01 44.25 17.23
C ASP A 377 16.88 45.27 17.06
N ALA A 378 17.09 46.29 16.23
CA ALA A 378 16.03 47.25 15.90
C ALA A 378 14.89 46.56 15.13
N ILE A 379 15.21 45.65 14.21
CA ILE A 379 14.22 44.89 13.43
C ILE A 379 13.34 44.02 14.33
N VAL A 380 13.93 43.21 15.21
CA VAL A 380 13.15 42.30 16.06
C VAL A 380 12.36 43.07 17.14
N LYS A 381 12.86 44.24 17.58
CA LYS A 381 12.09 45.13 18.46
C LYS A 381 10.83 45.69 17.78
N SER A 382 10.87 46.02 16.49
CA SER A 382 9.71 46.52 15.74
C SER A 382 8.84 45.41 15.12
N HIS A 383 9.39 44.19 15.00
CA HIS A 383 8.74 43.02 14.42
C HIS A 383 8.98 41.78 15.30
N PRO A 384 8.27 41.67 16.44
CA PRO A 384 8.51 40.63 17.44
C PRO A 384 8.20 39.20 16.95
N GLU A 385 7.50 39.06 15.82
CA GLU A 385 7.28 37.78 15.15
C GLU A 385 8.50 37.26 14.38
N LEU A 386 9.56 38.06 14.23
CA LEU A 386 10.83 37.64 13.66
C LEU A 386 11.77 37.17 14.79
N HIS A 387 12.39 36.01 14.60
CA HIS A 387 13.32 35.45 15.57
C HIS A 387 14.77 35.82 15.21
N LYS A 388 15.48 36.48 16.12
CA LYS A 388 16.93 36.68 16.03
C LYS A 388 17.64 35.47 16.63
N ILE A 389 18.57 34.90 15.87
CA ILE A 389 19.45 33.81 16.29
C ILE A 389 20.87 34.35 16.25
N THR A 390 21.61 34.16 17.34
CA THR A 390 23.05 34.46 17.42
C THR A 390 23.80 33.15 17.54
N SER A 391 24.77 32.93 16.66
CA SER A 391 25.54 31.69 16.62
C SER A 391 27.01 31.98 16.41
N ASN A 392 27.86 31.42 17.28
CA ASN A 392 29.32 31.45 17.14
C ASN A 392 29.86 30.15 16.52
N LEU A 393 29.01 29.12 16.38
CA LEU A 393 29.35 27.79 15.86
C LEU A 393 28.68 27.57 14.50
N ILE A 394 29.25 28.20 13.47
CA ILE A 394 28.83 28.07 12.08
C ILE A 394 29.81 27.13 11.36
N ALA A 395 29.38 25.91 11.10
CA ALA A 395 30.21 24.89 10.47
C ALA A 395 30.08 24.96 8.94
N TRP A 396 31.14 25.44 8.29
CA TRP A 396 31.20 25.63 6.84
C TRP A 396 30.95 24.34 6.04
N ARG A 397 31.55 23.23 6.48
CA ARG A 397 31.60 21.97 5.71
C ARG A 397 30.23 21.28 5.59
N ASN A 398 29.42 21.31 6.64
CA ASN A 398 28.12 20.65 6.70
C ASN A 398 26.94 21.63 6.73
N GLY A 399 27.20 22.94 6.67
CA GLY A 399 26.17 23.98 6.66
C GLY A 399 25.42 24.14 7.99
N SER A 400 25.94 23.59 9.10
CA SER A 400 25.28 23.63 10.40
C SER A 400 25.47 24.99 11.07
N ILE A 401 24.36 25.58 11.54
CA ILE A 401 24.32 26.81 12.32
C ILE A 401 23.63 26.47 13.65
N GLU A 402 24.35 26.51 14.76
CA GLU A 402 23.76 26.28 16.09
C GLU A 402 22.59 27.25 16.35
N GLY A 403 21.45 26.71 16.82
CA GLY A 403 20.23 27.47 17.08
C GLY A 403 19.33 27.70 15.85
N TYR A 404 19.80 27.40 14.63
CA TYR A 404 19.00 27.50 13.39
C TYR A 404 18.85 26.16 12.68
N GLY A 405 19.91 25.34 12.64
CA GLY A 405 19.96 24.06 11.92
C GLY A 405 20.87 24.10 10.69
N ALA A 406 20.71 23.11 9.81
CA ALA A 406 21.56 22.95 8.62
C ALA A 406 21.01 23.70 7.40
N ASP A 407 21.76 24.65 6.88
CA ASP A 407 21.41 25.38 5.66
C ASP A 407 22.65 25.84 4.90
N ARG A 408 22.98 25.06 3.88
CA ARG A 408 24.16 25.29 3.07
C ARG A 408 24.11 26.60 2.29
N ARG A 409 22.93 27.03 1.82
CA ARG A 409 22.78 28.27 1.05
C ARG A 409 23.06 29.49 1.92
N LEU A 410 22.55 29.47 3.15
CA LEU A 410 22.75 30.53 4.11
C LEU A 410 24.23 30.64 4.53
N VAL A 411 24.87 29.50 4.83
CA VAL A 411 26.29 29.47 5.16
C VAL A 411 27.14 29.93 3.98
N GLU A 412 26.89 29.44 2.76
CA GLU A 412 27.64 29.85 1.56
C GLU A 412 27.55 31.36 1.32
N ALA A 413 26.39 31.96 1.51
CA ALA A 413 26.21 33.41 1.41
C ALA A 413 27.04 34.18 2.44
N MET A 414 27.19 33.67 3.67
CA MET A 414 27.96 34.33 4.73
C MET A 414 29.44 34.50 4.39
N ALA A 415 30.07 33.59 3.64
CA ALA A 415 31.49 33.74 3.30
C ALA A 415 31.79 34.99 2.46
N GLY A 416 30.85 35.37 1.59
CA GLY A 416 30.98 36.55 0.74
C GLY A 416 30.67 37.87 1.45
N MET A 417 30.19 37.82 2.70
CA MET A 417 29.72 39.02 3.41
C MET A 417 30.85 39.87 3.97
N LYS A 418 30.61 41.20 4.00
CA LYS A 418 31.46 42.15 4.73
C LYS A 418 31.13 42.08 6.22
N LEU A 419 32.18 42.12 7.06
CA LEU A 419 32.03 42.13 8.51
C LEU A 419 31.22 43.35 8.97
N ASN A 420 30.43 43.14 10.02
CA ASN A 420 29.61 44.15 10.71
C ASN A 420 28.58 44.87 9.83
N LYS A 421 28.30 44.36 8.63
CA LYS A 421 27.24 44.88 7.75
C LYS A 421 26.06 43.91 7.70
N LEU A 422 24.86 44.46 7.81
CA LEU A 422 23.63 43.71 7.58
C LEU A 422 23.54 43.31 6.11
N SER A 423 23.12 42.08 5.85
CA SER A 423 22.96 41.55 4.51
C SER A 423 21.74 42.15 3.81
N VAL A 424 21.73 42.05 2.48
CA VAL A 424 20.46 41.93 1.75
C VAL A 424 19.80 40.60 2.10
N PRO A 425 18.49 40.40 1.85
CA PRO A 425 17.84 39.12 2.12
C PRO A 425 18.57 37.96 1.45
N VAL A 426 19.03 37.01 2.26
CA VAL A 426 19.74 35.80 1.84
C VAL A 426 18.73 34.68 1.71
N GLN A 427 18.77 33.96 0.58
CA GLN A 427 17.90 32.81 0.38
C GLN A 427 18.34 31.64 1.26
N THR A 428 17.38 31.04 1.96
CA THR A 428 17.56 29.84 2.78
C THR A 428 16.90 28.65 2.09
N SER A 429 17.02 27.44 2.67
CA SER A 429 16.32 26.24 2.18
C SER A 429 14.79 26.40 2.24
N ASN A 430 14.30 27.13 3.25
CA ASN A 430 12.88 27.25 3.57
C ASN A 430 12.34 28.70 3.49
N GLY A 431 13.09 29.66 2.96
CA GLY A 431 12.67 31.07 2.90
C GLY A 431 13.80 32.05 2.66
N TYR A 432 13.80 33.14 3.43
CA TYR A 432 14.83 34.18 3.40
C TYR A 432 15.19 34.63 4.82
N ALA A 433 16.45 35.02 5.02
CA ALA A 433 16.94 35.56 6.27
C ALA A 433 17.74 36.86 6.04
N LEU A 434 17.83 37.68 7.09
CA LEU A 434 18.83 38.74 7.16
C LEU A 434 19.94 38.27 8.08
N VAL A 435 21.18 38.53 7.69
CA VAL A 435 22.36 38.09 8.40
C VAL A 435 23.24 39.30 8.67
N LYS A 436 23.81 39.37 9.87
CA LYS A 436 24.94 40.24 10.16
C LYS A 436 26.11 39.34 10.57
N LEU A 437 27.22 39.45 9.86
CA LEU A 437 28.42 38.67 10.16
C LEU A 437 29.34 39.51 11.04
N ASP A 438 29.45 39.19 12.33
CA ASP A 438 30.26 39.97 13.26
C ASP A 438 31.75 39.60 13.22
N GLY A 439 32.07 38.35 12.87
CA GLY A 439 33.45 37.86 12.78
C GLY A 439 33.61 36.66 11.85
N ARG A 440 34.84 36.47 11.35
CA ARG A 440 35.25 35.25 10.66
C ARG A 440 36.68 34.92 11.05
N GLN A 441 36.92 33.69 11.47
CA GLN A 441 38.26 33.18 11.75
C GLN A 441 38.48 31.91 10.96
N LEU A 442 39.70 31.74 10.46
CA LEU A 442 40.11 30.45 9.94
C LEU A 442 40.41 29.52 11.13
N PRO A 443 40.23 28.20 10.95
CA PRO A 443 40.72 27.24 11.93
C PRO A 443 42.18 27.49 12.26
N TYR A 444 42.53 27.42 13.55
CA TYR A 444 43.89 27.63 14.02
C TYR A 444 44.87 26.71 13.29
N GLY A 445 45.97 27.28 12.79
CA GLY A 445 47.00 26.54 12.06
C GLY A 445 46.66 26.17 10.60
N MET A 446 45.56 26.68 10.03
CA MET A 446 45.21 26.41 8.64
C MET A 446 46.12 27.17 7.65
N ASP A 447 46.88 26.43 6.84
CA ASP A 447 47.59 26.96 5.68
C ASP A 447 46.65 27.04 4.46
N ILE A 448 46.26 28.27 4.11
CA ILE A 448 45.36 28.55 2.99
C ILE A 448 45.96 28.11 1.65
N GLU A 449 47.26 28.27 1.45
CA GLU A 449 47.91 27.95 0.17
C GLU A 449 48.03 26.43 -0.02
N ALA A 450 48.36 25.70 1.04
CA ALA A 450 48.33 24.24 1.03
C ALA A 450 46.91 23.71 0.76
N GLU A 451 45.90 24.29 1.42
CA GLU A 451 44.51 23.87 1.26
C GLU A 451 43.96 24.18 -0.14
N LYS A 452 44.27 25.34 -0.72
CA LYS A 452 43.95 25.65 -2.12
C LYS A 452 44.56 24.63 -3.08
N LYS A 453 45.86 24.32 -2.92
CA LYS A 453 46.55 23.31 -3.75
C LYS A 453 45.91 21.94 -3.64
N ARG A 454 45.40 21.58 -2.46
CA ARG A 454 44.70 20.32 -2.20
C ARG A 454 43.31 20.25 -2.86
N VAL A 455 42.54 21.34 -2.79
CA VAL A 455 41.13 21.36 -3.22
C VAL A 455 40.95 21.69 -4.70
N LEU A 456 41.87 22.47 -5.30
CA LEU A 456 41.77 22.90 -6.70
C LEU A 456 41.62 21.73 -7.71
N PRO A 457 42.40 20.63 -7.63
CA PRO A 457 42.24 19.51 -8.54
C PRO A 457 40.87 18.80 -8.38
N GLN A 458 40.35 18.72 -7.15
CA GLN A 458 39.05 18.10 -6.87
C GLN A 458 37.91 18.92 -7.47
N LEU A 459 37.94 20.25 -7.30
CA LEU A 459 36.95 21.14 -7.88
C LEU A 459 36.99 21.13 -9.41
N LEU A 460 38.20 21.12 -9.99
CA LEU A 460 38.37 21.01 -11.43
C LEU A 460 37.74 19.71 -11.97
N LYS A 461 37.97 18.59 -11.29
CA LYS A 461 37.39 17.30 -11.67
C LYS A 461 35.86 17.30 -11.61
N VAL A 462 35.26 17.82 -10.53
CA VAL A 462 33.80 17.97 -10.41
C VAL A 462 33.23 18.81 -11.56
N LYS A 463 33.90 19.92 -11.91
CA LYS A 463 33.46 20.78 -13.03
C LYS A 463 33.58 20.08 -14.38
N GLN A 464 34.65 19.32 -14.62
CA GLN A 464 34.83 18.52 -15.83
C GLN A 464 33.73 17.45 -15.96
N ASP A 465 33.44 16.72 -14.88
CA ASP A 465 32.42 15.67 -14.89
C ASP A 465 31.01 16.25 -15.10
N GLN A 466 30.72 17.41 -14.49
CA GLN A 466 29.44 18.10 -14.68
C GLN A 466 29.29 18.64 -16.12
N LEU A 467 30.36 19.19 -16.71
CA LEU A 467 30.36 19.61 -18.10
C LEU A 467 30.12 18.41 -19.04
N PHE A 468 30.83 17.30 -18.80
CA PHE A 468 30.69 16.07 -19.59
C PHE A 468 29.28 15.50 -19.51
N LYS A 469 28.69 15.43 -18.31
CA LYS A 469 27.30 15.00 -18.10
C LYS A 469 26.31 15.90 -18.85
N THR A 470 26.45 17.22 -18.71
CA THR A 470 25.56 18.19 -19.37
C THR A 470 25.66 18.10 -20.89
N TYR A 471 26.88 17.96 -21.42
CA TYR A 471 27.12 17.73 -22.83
C TYR A 471 26.45 16.43 -23.32
N PHE A 472 26.63 15.32 -22.59
CA PHE A 472 26.06 14.04 -22.96
C PHE A 472 24.52 14.04 -22.89
N GLU A 473 23.93 14.67 -21.87
CA GLU A 473 22.48 14.86 -21.78
C GLU A 473 21.93 15.71 -22.95
N ALA A 474 22.62 16.78 -23.33
CA ALA A 474 22.25 17.60 -24.47
C ALA A 474 22.37 16.83 -25.80
N ALA A 475 23.47 16.10 -26.01
CA ALA A 475 23.69 15.27 -27.18
C ALA A 475 22.65 14.14 -27.28
N ARG A 476 22.27 13.53 -26.16
CA ARG A 476 21.23 12.49 -26.11
C ARG A 476 19.84 13.04 -26.41
N ARG A 477 19.55 14.29 -26.03
CA ARG A 477 18.27 14.96 -26.35
C ARG A 477 18.13 15.30 -27.82
N THR A 478 19.23 15.57 -28.53
CA THR A 478 19.21 15.92 -29.95
C THR A 478 19.49 14.73 -30.87
N ALA A 479 19.98 13.62 -30.33
CA ALA A 479 20.20 12.39 -31.09
C ALA A 479 18.87 11.77 -31.52
N LYS A 480 18.74 11.46 -32.82
CA LYS A 480 17.77 10.47 -33.29
C LYS A 480 18.30 9.10 -32.89
N ILE A 481 17.64 8.46 -31.93
CA ILE A 481 17.96 7.09 -31.51
C ILE A 481 16.99 6.17 -32.24
N GLU A 482 17.51 5.39 -33.18
CA GLU A 482 16.79 4.27 -33.78
C GLU A 482 17.13 3.01 -32.97
N ASP A 483 16.12 2.44 -32.30
CA ASP A 483 16.25 1.16 -31.59
C ASP A 483 15.75 0.04 -32.52
N ASN A 484 16.69 -0.79 -33.01
CA ASN A 484 16.44 -1.88 -33.97
C ASN A 484 16.32 -3.25 -33.27
N ARG A 485 15.67 -3.31 -32.10
CA ARG A 485 15.45 -4.56 -31.35
C ARG A 485 14.16 -5.26 -31.70
#